data_AF-A0A8T2DX09-F1
#
_entry.id   AF-A0A8T2DX09-F1
#
_cell.length_a   1.000
_cell.length_b   1.000
_cell.length_c   1.000
_cell.angle_alpha   90.00
_cell.angle_beta   90.00
_cell.angle_gamma   90.00
#
_symmetry.space_group_name_H-M   'P 1'
#
loop_
_entity.id
_entity.type
_entity.pdbx_description
1 polymer ?
#
loop_
_entity_poly.entity_id
_entity_poly.type
_entity_poly.pdbx_seq_one_letter_code
_entity_poly.pdbx_strand_id
1 'polypeptide(L)'
;MKEHITLLQPKISKPLKIYLRYDPKENTYKLLSVANLNTLWDEYQKPHILTLGSQESWRVIKNSPDHKPTSRYYCINGVVYYNGYISSEEHRRGHNTVPAFTKEFELGVRVKHIIMSFDVRSEKFKSIQIPSSGHQYELMCYKSLMSYKGKLAWVCCDSNIIKLWVLLDAGKQEWSENEFVLPSLPQRDLFGSARLSGATSTGEFIYVSGKHFKDISAFYYDPVRKTITSVKGLYYEEFRCCYGFSNDEMACLRSYPNHIESLMSLRNIM
;
A
#
# COMPACT_ATOMS: atom_id res chain seq x y z
N MET A 1 12.57 24.88 2.65
CA MET A 1 13.32 24.71 1.38
C MET A 1 12.90 23.37 0.79
N LYS A 2 12.43 23.31 -0.45
CA LYS A 2 12.01 22.07 -1.11
C LYS A 2 13.17 21.56 -1.94
N GLU A 3 13.41 20.25 -1.92
CA GLU A 3 14.52 19.61 -2.62
C GLU A 3 13.95 18.66 -3.66
N HIS A 4 14.49 18.74 -4.88
CA HIS A 4 14.16 17.84 -5.98
C HIS A 4 15.37 16.95 -6.24
N ILE A 5 15.20 15.63 -6.14
CA ILE A 5 16.24 14.65 -6.44
C ILE A 5 15.86 13.92 -7.72
N THR A 6 16.78 13.92 -8.69
CA THR A 6 16.67 13.12 -9.91
C THR A 6 17.33 11.78 -9.68
N LEU A 7 16.53 10.71 -9.68
CA LEU A 7 17.02 9.35 -9.47
C LEU A 7 17.50 8.73 -10.79
N LEU A 8 18.57 7.94 -10.73
CA LEU A 8 18.95 7.05 -11.83
C LEU A 8 17.78 6.10 -12.12
N GLN A 9 17.41 5.96 -13.39
CA GLN A 9 16.37 5.00 -13.76
C GLN A 9 16.90 3.56 -13.62
N PRO A 10 16.14 2.64 -13.02
CA PRO A 10 16.53 1.23 -13.05
C PRO A 10 16.51 0.75 -14.50
N LYS A 11 17.40 -0.20 -14.83
CA LYS A 11 17.41 -0.89 -16.13
C LYS A 11 16.24 -1.88 -16.22
N ILE A 12 15.02 -1.38 -16.09
CA ILE A 12 13.76 -2.13 -16.20
C ILE A 12 13.00 -1.52 -17.37
N SER A 13 12.61 -2.36 -18.34
CA SER A 13 11.94 -1.96 -19.58
C SER A 13 10.45 -1.60 -19.44
N LYS A 14 9.91 -1.57 -18.22
CA LYS A 14 8.45 -1.60 -17.96
C LYS A 14 8.02 -0.56 -16.92
N PRO A 15 6.73 -0.17 -16.89
CA PRO A 15 6.24 0.74 -15.86
C PRO A 15 6.55 0.22 -14.45
N LEU A 16 7.03 1.12 -13.60
CA LEU A 16 7.62 0.79 -12.31
C LEU A 16 6.70 1.17 -11.16
N LYS A 17 6.69 0.34 -10.12
CA LYS A 17 6.30 0.78 -8.78
C LYS A 17 7.54 0.98 -7.95
N ILE A 18 7.77 2.22 -7.55
CA ILE A 18 8.91 2.63 -6.73
C ILE A 18 8.40 2.91 -5.31
N TYR A 19 9.10 2.34 -4.33
CA TYR A 19 8.81 2.45 -2.92
C TYR A 19 10.04 3.03 -2.21
N LEU A 20 10.04 4.33 -1.90
CA LEU A 20 11.12 5.03 -1.19
C LEU A 20 11.01 4.84 0.33
N ARG A 21 12.09 4.48 1.02
CA ARG A 21 12.09 4.21 2.47
C ARG A 21 13.37 4.61 3.16
N TYR A 22 13.27 4.85 4.46
CA TYR A 22 14.40 5.12 5.34
C TYR A 22 14.69 3.93 6.27
N ASP A 23 15.94 3.47 6.34
CA ASP A 23 16.41 2.60 7.43
C ASP A 23 17.03 3.49 8.53
N PRO A 24 16.37 3.67 9.68
CA PRO A 24 16.86 4.55 10.74
C PRO A 24 18.11 4.05 11.44
N LYS A 25 18.49 2.77 11.28
CA LYS A 25 19.69 2.21 11.93
C LYS A 25 20.93 2.43 11.07
N GLU A 26 20.81 2.17 9.78
CA GLU A 26 21.89 2.38 8.82
C GLU A 26 21.93 3.83 8.30
N ASN A 27 20.95 4.66 8.69
CA ASN A 27 20.80 6.05 8.24
C ASN A 27 20.84 6.19 6.69
N THR A 28 20.18 5.27 5.99
CA THR A 28 20.15 5.24 4.53
C THR A 28 18.74 5.20 3.99
N TYR A 29 18.54 5.81 2.82
CA TYR A 29 17.32 5.61 2.05
C TYR A 29 17.49 4.46 1.08
N LYS A 30 16.44 3.67 0.89
CA LYS A 30 16.38 2.63 -0.14
C LYS A 30 15.12 2.80 -0.98
N LEU A 31 15.25 2.58 -2.28
CA LEU A 31 14.14 2.55 -3.24
C LEU A 31 13.98 1.12 -3.71
N LEU A 32 12.85 0.50 -3.39
CA LEU A 32 12.46 -0.76 -3.98
C LEU A 32 11.71 -0.48 -5.28
N SER A 33 12.12 -1.09 -6.38
CA SER A 33 11.45 -1.05 -7.67
C SER A 33 10.92 -2.44 -8.02
N VAL A 34 9.61 -2.53 -8.24
CA VAL A 34 8.94 -3.77 -8.66
C VAL A 34 8.20 -3.49 -9.96
N ALA A 35 8.38 -4.39 -10.94
CA ALA A 35 7.74 -4.26 -12.24
C ALA A 35 6.20 -4.28 -12.09
N ASN A 36 5.53 -3.29 -12.68
CA ASN A 36 4.09 -3.27 -12.79
C ASN A 36 3.68 -3.98 -14.08
N LEU A 37 3.34 -5.26 -13.97
CA LEU A 37 2.90 -6.06 -15.12
C LEU A 37 1.50 -5.59 -15.55
N ASN A 38 1.43 -4.81 -16.62
CA ASN A 38 0.19 -4.23 -17.14
C ASN A 38 -0.56 -5.22 -18.04
N THR A 39 0.16 -6.12 -18.71
CA THR A 39 -0.40 -7.09 -19.66
C THR A 39 -0.06 -8.54 -19.28
N LEU A 40 -0.82 -9.49 -19.81
CA LEU A 40 -0.60 -10.93 -19.64
C LEU A 40 0.71 -11.43 -20.30
N TRP A 41 1.26 -10.63 -21.21
CA TRP A 41 2.47 -10.93 -21.97
C TRP A 41 3.73 -10.42 -21.29
N ASP A 42 3.58 -9.73 -20.15
CA ASP A 42 4.70 -9.16 -19.46
C ASP A 42 5.50 -10.23 -18.70
N GLU A 43 6.69 -10.55 -19.20
CA GLU A 43 7.67 -11.35 -18.45
C GLU A 43 7.90 -10.78 -17.05
N TYR A 44 7.94 -11.69 -16.06
CA TYR A 44 8.28 -11.36 -14.68
C TYR A 44 9.70 -10.79 -14.61
N GLN A 45 9.85 -9.70 -13.87
CA GLN A 45 11.14 -9.09 -13.63
C GLN A 45 11.41 -9.05 -12.13
N LYS A 46 12.60 -9.51 -11.75
CA LYS A 46 13.03 -9.49 -10.36
C LYS A 46 13.04 -8.06 -9.82
N PRO A 47 12.63 -7.84 -8.55
CA PRO A 47 12.69 -6.53 -7.94
C PRO A 47 14.12 -5.99 -7.93
N HIS A 48 14.24 -4.68 -8.12
CA HIS A 48 15.51 -3.97 -8.00
C HIS A 48 15.49 -3.09 -6.77
N ILE A 49 16.64 -2.87 -6.17
CA ILE A 49 16.81 -1.96 -5.05
C ILE A 49 17.96 -1.00 -5.33
N LEU A 50 17.73 0.26 -5.01
CA LEU A 50 18.72 1.32 -4.98
C LEU A 50 18.87 1.76 -3.54
N THR A 51 20.11 1.98 -3.09
CA THR A 51 20.40 2.61 -1.80
C THR A 51 20.94 3.99 -2.12
N LEU A 52 20.30 5.04 -1.58
CA LEU A 52 20.74 6.43 -1.79
C LEU A 52 21.96 6.72 -0.92
N GLY A 53 22.89 7.52 -1.45
CA GLY A 53 24.18 7.80 -0.82
C GLY A 53 25.36 7.14 -1.53
N SER A 54 26.15 6.31 -0.83
CA SER A 54 27.42 5.78 -1.35
C SER A 54 27.23 4.79 -2.52
N GLN A 55 27.71 5.17 -3.71
CA GLN A 55 27.61 4.44 -4.98
C GLN A 55 26.18 3.99 -5.33
N GLU A 56 25.39 4.95 -5.77
CA GLU A 56 24.02 4.75 -6.23
C GLU A 56 23.96 3.86 -7.47
N SER A 57 23.74 2.56 -7.27
CA SER A 57 23.48 1.61 -8.35
C SER A 57 22.31 0.70 -8.02
N TRP A 58 21.46 0.48 -9.03
CA TRP A 58 20.39 -0.50 -8.94
C TRP A 58 20.98 -1.90 -8.95
N ARG A 59 20.61 -2.71 -7.96
CA ARG A 59 20.95 -4.14 -7.90
C ARG A 59 19.68 -4.99 -7.86
N VAL A 60 19.77 -6.20 -8.41
CA VAL A 60 18.68 -7.17 -8.44
C VAL A 60 18.56 -7.90 -7.10
N ILE A 61 17.35 -7.99 -6.55
CA ILE A 61 17.04 -8.82 -5.38
C ILE A 61 16.78 -10.24 -5.86
N LYS A 62 17.60 -11.20 -5.42
CA LYS A 62 17.54 -12.60 -5.89
C LYS A 62 16.51 -13.45 -5.14
N ASN A 63 16.18 -13.09 -3.91
CA ASN A 63 15.33 -13.84 -2.96
C ASN A 63 13.87 -13.37 -2.94
N SER A 64 13.39 -12.70 -4.00
CA SER A 64 11.97 -12.38 -4.13
C SER A 64 11.21 -13.58 -4.70
N PRO A 65 10.04 -13.95 -4.14
CA PRO A 65 9.11 -14.81 -4.86
C PRO A 65 8.59 -14.07 -6.09
N ASP A 66 8.25 -14.82 -7.13
CA ASP A 66 7.60 -14.27 -8.31
C ASP A 66 6.19 -13.82 -7.93
N HIS A 67 5.88 -12.53 -8.13
CA HIS A 67 4.61 -11.95 -7.73
C HIS A 67 4.25 -10.71 -8.54
N LYS A 68 2.96 -10.39 -8.61
CA LYS A 68 2.44 -9.16 -9.22
C LYS A 68 1.97 -8.18 -8.15
N PRO A 69 2.63 -7.01 -7.95
CA PRO A 69 2.21 -6.03 -6.96
C PRO A 69 0.97 -5.25 -7.42
N THR A 70 0.14 -4.81 -6.47
CA THR A 70 -0.94 -3.83 -6.68
C THR A 70 -0.45 -2.40 -6.37
N SER A 71 -1.31 -1.38 -6.49
CA SER A 71 -0.88 0.03 -6.46
C SER A 71 -0.73 0.64 -5.06
N ARG A 72 -1.31 0.02 -4.03
CA ARG A 72 -1.29 0.55 -2.66
C ARG A 72 -0.27 -0.18 -1.81
N TYR A 73 0.46 0.61 -1.02
CA TYR A 73 1.43 0.11 -0.07
C TYR A 73 1.39 0.93 1.22
N TYR A 74 1.91 0.35 2.29
CA TYR A 74 2.18 1.01 3.55
C TYR A 74 3.62 0.71 3.96
N CYS A 75 4.33 1.68 4.53
CA CYS A 75 5.53 1.39 5.30
C CYS A 75 5.15 1.40 6.76
N ILE A 76 5.59 0.41 7.52
CA ILE A 76 5.40 0.38 8.96
C ILE A 76 6.69 -0.18 9.55
N ASN A 77 7.37 0.62 10.39
CA ASN A 77 8.59 0.23 11.09
C ASN A 77 9.70 -0.35 10.18
N GLY A 78 9.95 0.27 9.02
CA GLY A 78 10.98 -0.18 8.07
C GLY A 78 10.59 -1.41 7.24
N VAL A 79 9.32 -1.81 7.27
CA VAL A 79 8.78 -2.89 6.43
C VAL A 79 7.74 -2.33 5.47
N VAL A 80 7.92 -2.58 4.18
CA VAL A 80 6.97 -2.21 3.13
C VAL A 80 5.96 -3.33 2.93
N TYR A 81 4.68 -3.02 3.06
CA TYR A 81 3.58 -3.93 2.83
C TYR A 81 2.77 -3.49 1.64
N TYR A 82 2.41 -4.41 0.75
CA TYR A 82 1.53 -4.14 -0.39
C TYR A 82 0.78 -5.40 -0.79
N ASN A 83 -0.39 -5.26 -1.41
CA ASN A 83 -1.10 -6.44 -1.92
C ASN A 83 -0.40 -6.95 -3.17
N GLY A 84 -0.37 -8.26 -3.33
CA GLY A 84 0.14 -8.91 -4.52
C GLY A 84 -0.53 -10.24 -4.82
N TYR A 85 -0.22 -10.78 -5.99
CA TYR A 85 -0.69 -12.08 -6.42
C TYR A 85 0.50 -13.00 -6.68
N ILE A 86 0.41 -14.24 -6.20
CA ILE A 86 1.37 -15.34 -6.45
C ILE A 86 0.65 -16.53 -7.09
N SER A 87 1.35 -17.36 -7.87
CA SER A 87 0.81 -18.63 -8.37
C SER A 87 0.76 -19.69 -7.26
N SER A 88 -0.24 -20.58 -7.26
CA SER A 88 -0.37 -21.64 -6.25
C SER A 88 0.64 -22.79 -6.47
N GLU A 89 1.09 -23.40 -5.37
CA GLU A 89 2.12 -24.47 -5.38
C GLU A 89 1.66 -25.82 -5.96
N GLU A 90 0.35 -26.07 -6.08
CA GLU A 90 -0.18 -27.38 -6.49
C GLU A 90 0.23 -27.81 -7.91
N HIS A 91 0.77 -26.90 -8.74
CA HIS A 91 1.31 -27.20 -10.07
C HIS A 91 2.84 -27.36 -10.12
N ARG A 92 3.55 -27.28 -8.98
CA ARG A 92 5.03 -27.40 -8.93
C ARG A 92 5.57 -28.84 -8.93
N ARG A 93 4.73 -29.88 -8.84
CA ARG A 93 5.17 -31.27 -9.00
C ARG A 93 5.29 -31.61 -10.49
N GLY A 94 6.41 -31.24 -11.12
CA GLY A 94 6.74 -31.78 -12.43
C GLY A 94 7.82 -31.06 -13.26
N HIS A 95 8.16 -29.80 -12.98
CA HIS A 95 9.14 -29.07 -13.79
C HIS A 95 10.12 -28.26 -12.93
N ASN A 96 11.40 -28.62 -12.97
CA ASN A 96 12.53 -27.98 -12.28
C ASN A 96 12.94 -26.60 -12.85
N THR A 97 12.07 -25.96 -13.62
CA THR A 97 12.22 -24.58 -14.07
C THR A 97 10.82 -24.03 -14.24
N VAL A 98 10.38 -23.23 -13.27
CA VAL A 98 9.09 -22.53 -13.34
C VAL A 98 9.23 -21.44 -14.43
N PRO A 99 8.47 -21.51 -15.54
CA PRO A 99 8.52 -20.47 -16.57
C PRO A 99 7.89 -19.18 -16.04
N ALA A 100 8.27 -18.05 -16.64
CA ALA A 100 7.71 -16.74 -16.29
C ALA A 100 6.17 -16.77 -16.32
N PHE A 101 5.55 -15.88 -15.54
CA PHE A 101 4.09 -15.68 -15.31
C PHE A 101 3.18 -15.58 -16.57
N THR A 102 3.69 -15.84 -17.76
CA THR A 102 3.10 -15.59 -19.08
C THR A 102 2.33 -16.78 -19.68
N LYS A 103 2.46 -18.02 -19.19
CA LYS A 103 1.75 -19.19 -19.76
C LYS A 103 0.51 -19.67 -19.00
N GLU A 104 0.24 -19.11 -17.83
CA GLU A 104 -0.71 -19.71 -16.87
C GLU A 104 -2.14 -19.15 -16.96
N PHE A 105 -2.36 -18.00 -17.61
CA PHE A 105 -3.72 -17.47 -17.81
C PHE A 105 -4.55 -18.27 -18.85
N GLU A 106 -3.90 -19.10 -19.68
CA GLU A 106 -4.57 -20.01 -20.61
C GLU A 106 -4.79 -21.42 -20.00
N LEU A 107 -4.23 -21.72 -18.82
CA LEU A 107 -4.24 -23.05 -18.21
C LEU A 107 -4.71 -23.01 -16.75
N GLY A 108 -5.93 -22.53 -16.46
CA GLY A 108 -6.66 -22.85 -15.21
C GLY A 108 -5.93 -22.62 -13.86
N VAL A 109 -4.83 -21.86 -13.82
CA VAL A 109 -3.99 -21.73 -12.63
C VAL A 109 -4.68 -20.85 -11.59
N ARG A 110 -4.78 -21.37 -10.35
CA ARG A 110 -5.31 -20.61 -9.21
C ARG A 110 -4.27 -19.60 -8.73
N VAL A 111 -4.50 -18.31 -8.98
CA VAL A 111 -3.71 -17.23 -8.38
C VAL A 111 -4.18 -16.96 -6.94
N LYS A 112 -3.23 -16.77 -6.03
CA LYS A 112 -3.51 -16.45 -4.62
C LYS A 112 -3.28 -14.97 -4.34
N HIS A 113 -4.29 -14.30 -3.81
CA HIS A 113 -4.18 -12.93 -3.31
C HIS A 113 -3.52 -12.96 -1.92
N ILE A 114 -2.42 -12.23 -1.78
CA ILE A 114 -1.61 -12.19 -0.56
C ILE A 114 -1.19 -10.75 -0.25
N ILE A 115 -0.65 -10.56 0.96
CA ILE A 115 0.11 -9.36 1.32
C ILE A 115 1.59 -9.69 1.17
N MET A 116 2.30 -8.94 0.35
CA MET A 116 3.75 -8.99 0.27
C MET A 116 4.34 -8.01 1.29
N SER A 117 5.37 -8.46 2.01
CA SER A 117 6.19 -7.62 2.86
C SER A 117 7.64 -7.62 2.38
N PHE A 118 8.28 -6.46 2.48
CA PHE A 118 9.70 -6.27 2.18
C PHE A 118 10.36 -5.54 3.35
N ASP A 119 11.24 -6.25 4.06
CA ASP A 119 12.03 -5.67 5.15
C ASP A 119 13.22 -4.92 4.56
N VAL A 120 13.25 -3.59 4.77
CA VAL A 120 14.24 -2.69 4.14
C VAL A 120 15.66 -2.98 4.61
N ARG A 121 15.82 -3.41 5.87
CA ARG A 121 17.13 -3.65 6.48
C ARG A 121 17.74 -4.94 5.96
N SER A 122 17.01 -6.03 6.10
CA SER A 122 17.44 -7.37 5.70
C SER A 122 17.30 -7.64 4.22
N GLU A 123 16.57 -6.79 3.49
CA GLU A 123 16.26 -6.91 2.06
C GLU A 123 15.57 -8.25 1.74
N LYS A 124 14.67 -8.68 2.64
CA LYS A 124 13.96 -9.95 2.54
C LYS A 124 12.48 -9.74 2.28
N PHE A 125 11.98 -10.51 1.31
CA PHE A 125 10.56 -10.64 1.07
C PHE A 125 9.94 -11.71 1.97
N LYS A 126 8.71 -11.48 2.42
CA LYS A 126 7.84 -12.51 2.98
C LYS A 126 6.43 -12.35 2.44
N SER A 127 5.80 -13.47 2.10
CA SER A 127 4.37 -13.53 1.78
C SER A 127 3.56 -13.75 3.05
N ILE A 128 2.53 -12.94 3.25
CA ILE A 128 1.60 -13.01 4.38
C ILE A 128 0.23 -13.34 3.80
N GLN A 129 -0.44 -14.35 4.36
CA GLN A 129 -1.78 -14.72 3.93
C GLN A 129 -2.79 -13.68 4.40
N ILE A 130 -3.70 -13.30 3.49
CA ILE A 130 -4.85 -12.49 3.86
C ILE A 130 -5.77 -13.37 4.72
N PRO A 131 -6.23 -12.90 5.89
CA PRO A 131 -7.14 -13.66 6.72
C PRO A 131 -8.40 -14.02 5.92
N SER A 132 -8.75 -15.30 5.89
CA SER A 132 -9.94 -15.80 5.21
C SER A 132 -11.16 -15.25 5.91
N SER A 133 -11.89 -14.38 5.24
CA SER A 133 -13.14 -13.85 5.72
C SER A 133 -14.24 -14.90 5.42
N GLY A 134 -14.83 -15.46 6.46
CA GLY A 134 -15.59 -16.72 6.41
C GLY A 134 -17.01 -16.62 5.85
N HIS A 135 -17.40 -15.51 5.20
CA HIS A 135 -18.80 -15.29 4.83
C HIS A 135 -19.00 -15.02 3.34
N GLN A 136 -19.92 -15.78 2.74
CA GLN A 136 -20.29 -15.70 1.32
C GLN A 136 -20.88 -14.32 0.91
N TYR A 137 -21.29 -13.48 1.88
CA TYR A 137 -21.81 -12.13 1.67
C TYR A 137 -20.71 -11.03 1.57
N GLU A 138 -19.43 -11.38 1.74
CA GLU A 138 -18.30 -10.43 1.73
C GLU A 138 -17.80 -10.05 0.32
N LEU A 139 -18.55 -10.41 -0.73
CA LEU A 139 -18.21 -10.05 -2.12
C LEU A 139 -18.43 -8.56 -2.42
N MET A 140 -19.30 -7.88 -1.65
CA MET A 140 -19.62 -6.46 -1.85
C MET A 140 -18.88 -5.48 -0.92
N CYS A 141 -18.04 -5.98 0.00
CA CYS A 141 -17.32 -5.11 0.93
C CYS A 141 -16.07 -4.50 0.28
N TYR A 142 -15.78 -3.25 0.66
CA TYR A 142 -14.53 -2.60 0.32
C TYR A 142 -13.38 -3.26 1.10
N LYS A 143 -12.43 -3.87 0.38
CA LYS A 143 -11.25 -4.52 0.97
C LYS A 143 -9.99 -3.72 0.70
N SER A 144 -9.20 -3.44 1.74
CA SER A 144 -7.92 -2.75 1.58
C SER A 144 -6.94 -3.10 2.68
N LEU A 145 -5.67 -2.84 2.41
CA LEU A 145 -4.64 -2.74 3.43
C LEU A 145 -4.72 -1.33 4.07
N MET A 146 -4.41 -1.21 5.35
CA MET A 146 -4.28 0.06 6.07
C MET A 146 -3.29 0.01 7.24
N SER A 147 -2.87 1.18 7.71
CA SER A 147 -2.23 1.32 9.02
C SER A 147 -3.29 1.58 10.08
N TYR A 148 -3.23 0.85 11.20
CA TYR A 148 -4.08 1.04 12.36
C TYR A 148 -3.23 0.98 13.63
N LYS A 149 -3.22 2.06 14.42
CA LYS A 149 -2.42 2.18 15.65
C LYS A 149 -0.95 1.77 15.47
N GLY A 150 -0.34 2.18 14.35
CA GLY A 150 1.06 1.86 14.02
C GLY A 150 1.33 0.41 13.64
N LYS A 151 0.28 -0.40 13.43
CA LYS A 151 0.38 -1.79 12.95
C LYS A 151 -0.28 -1.94 11.60
N LEU A 152 0.10 -2.98 10.88
CA LEU A 152 -0.54 -3.35 9.63
C LEU A 152 -1.91 -3.92 9.92
N ALA A 153 -2.92 -3.56 9.11
CA ALA A 153 -4.22 -4.17 9.21
C ALA A 153 -4.85 -4.42 7.83
N TRP A 154 -5.55 -5.55 7.74
CA TRP A 154 -6.46 -5.84 6.64
C TRP A 154 -7.86 -5.35 7.02
N VAL A 155 -8.46 -4.49 6.20
CA VAL A 155 -9.78 -3.92 6.46
C VAL A 155 -10.79 -4.42 5.42
N CYS A 156 -11.94 -4.85 5.91
CA CYS A 156 -13.15 -5.09 5.14
C CYS A 156 -14.22 -4.15 5.68
N CYS A 157 -14.68 -3.22 4.85
CA CYS A 157 -15.71 -2.26 5.21
C CYS A 157 -16.94 -2.51 4.36
N ASP A 158 -18.09 -2.72 4.98
CA ASP A 158 -19.39 -2.66 4.31
C ASP A 158 -20.12 -1.36 4.70
N SER A 159 -21.41 -1.26 4.37
CA SER A 159 -22.21 -0.08 4.67
C SER A 159 -22.38 0.19 6.16
N ASN A 160 -22.32 -0.83 7.02
CA ASN A 160 -22.67 -0.76 8.44
C ASN A 160 -21.51 -1.09 9.38
N ILE A 161 -20.49 -1.78 8.91
CA ILE A 161 -19.47 -2.37 9.76
C ILE A 161 -18.09 -2.23 9.12
N ILE A 162 -17.09 -1.95 9.95
CA ILE A 162 -15.68 -2.06 9.64
C ILE A 162 -15.14 -3.27 10.39
N LYS A 163 -14.80 -4.32 9.65
CA LYS A 163 -14.02 -5.44 10.17
C LYS A 163 -12.54 -5.22 9.88
N LEU A 164 -11.72 -5.43 10.89
CA LEU A 164 -10.29 -5.15 10.87
C LEU A 164 -9.51 -6.32 11.45
N TRP A 165 -8.57 -6.87 10.68
CA TRP A 165 -7.60 -7.83 11.18
C TRP A 165 -6.27 -7.12 11.33
N VAL A 166 -5.83 -6.90 12.57
CA VAL A 166 -4.55 -6.27 12.90
C VAL A 166 -3.48 -7.34 13.00
N LEU A 167 -2.38 -7.17 12.26
CA LEU A 167 -1.28 -8.12 12.25
C LEU A 167 -0.52 -8.07 13.59
N LEU A 168 -0.50 -9.19 14.31
CA LEU A 168 0.22 -9.35 15.57
C LEU A 168 1.64 -9.84 15.32
N ASP A 169 1.77 -10.89 14.51
CA ASP A 169 3.05 -11.52 14.16
C ASP A 169 3.02 -11.97 12.70
N ALA A 170 3.89 -11.36 11.87
CA ALA A 170 3.99 -11.68 10.45
C ALA A 170 4.60 -13.05 10.17
N GLY A 171 5.46 -13.56 11.05
CA GLY A 171 6.12 -14.86 10.91
C GLY A 171 5.18 -16.01 11.26
N LYS A 172 4.37 -15.84 12.31
CA LYS A 172 3.35 -16.81 12.72
C LYS A 172 2.02 -16.65 11.97
N GLN A 173 1.86 -15.56 11.21
CA GLN A 173 0.60 -15.19 10.54
C GLN A 173 -0.57 -15.03 11.51
N GLU A 174 -0.29 -14.45 12.68
CA GLU A 174 -1.27 -14.21 13.72
C GLU A 174 -1.94 -12.85 13.53
N TRP A 175 -3.28 -12.86 13.55
CA TRP A 175 -4.12 -11.69 13.37
C TRP A 175 -5.07 -11.52 14.55
N SER A 176 -5.31 -10.27 14.95
CA SER A 176 -6.38 -9.91 15.90
C SER A 176 -7.55 -9.32 15.13
N GLU A 177 -8.69 -9.99 15.19
CA GLU A 177 -9.94 -9.50 14.61
C GLU A 177 -10.60 -8.47 15.51
N ASN A 178 -11.08 -7.39 14.90
CA ASN A 178 -11.78 -6.29 15.54
C ASN A 178 -12.95 -5.89 14.65
N GLU A 179 -14.08 -5.56 15.25
CA GLU A 179 -15.28 -5.13 14.55
C GLU A 179 -15.77 -3.79 15.11
N PHE A 180 -16.09 -2.85 14.22
CA PHE A 180 -16.59 -1.54 14.58
C PHE A 180 -17.85 -1.22 13.78
N VAL A 181 -18.91 -0.82 14.48
CA VAL A 181 -20.17 -0.43 13.84
C VAL A 181 -20.05 1.01 13.35
N LEU A 182 -20.36 1.24 12.09
CA LEU A 182 -20.46 2.58 11.50
C LEU A 182 -21.68 3.33 12.06
N PRO A 183 -21.62 4.67 12.15
CA PRO A 183 -22.75 5.45 12.62
C PRO A 183 -23.97 5.24 11.69
N SER A 184 -25.16 5.28 12.29
CA SER A 184 -26.42 5.20 11.56
C SER A 184 -26.71 6.52 10.83
N LEU A 185 -27.70 6.49 9.93
CA LEU A 185 -28.23 7.71 9.33
C LEU A 185 -28.86 8.61 10.44
N PRO A 186 -28.77 9.94 10.31
CA PRO A 186 -28.19 10.72 9.20
C PRO A 186 -26.68 10.98 9.32
N GLN A 187 -26.03 10.60 10.43
CA GLN A 187 -24.59 10.87 10.64
C GLN A 187 -23.70 10.23 9.57
N ARG A 188 -24.10 9.08 9.03
CA ARG A 188 -23.40 8.43 7.92
C ARG A 188 -23.36 9.24 6.63
N ASP A 189 -24.38 10.07 6.37
CA ASP A 189 -24.43 10.90 5.15
C ASP A 189 -23.31 11.95 5.13
N LEU A 190 -22.74 12.28 6.29
CA LEU A 190 -21.57 13.16 6.39
C LEU A 190 -20.37 12.61 5.63
N PHE A 191 -20.22 11.28 5.52
CA PHE A 191 -19.15 10.70 4.73
C PHE A 191 -19.37 10.89 3.23
N GLY A 192 -20.61 10.97 2.74
CA GLY A 192 -20.91 11.10 1.31
C GLY A 192 -20.16 10.06 0.46
N SER A 193 -19.30 10.53 -0.46
CA SER A 193 -18.42 9.70 -1.30
C SER A 193 -17.00 9.50 -0.73
N ALA A 194 -16.77 9.87 0.52
CA ALA A 194 -15.47 9.75 1.16
C ALA A 194 -15.01 8.29 1.25
N ARG A 195 -13.74 8.07 0.95
CA ARG A 195 -13.13 6.74 1.01
C ARG A 195 -12.36 6.58 2.31
N LEU A 196 -12.51 5.42 2.94
CA LEU A 196 -11.67 5.03 4.07
C LEU A 196 -10.21 5.00 3.61
N SER A 197 -9.37 5.82 4.24
CA SER A 197 -7.98 5.95 3.85
C SER A 197 -6.98 5.50 4.92
N GLY A 198 -7.41 5.35 6.16
CA GLY A 198 -6.60 4.78 7.23
C GLY A 198 -7.13 5.14 8.62
N ALA A 199 -6.26 5.11 9.62
CA ALA A 199 -6.62 5.47 11.00
C ALA A 199 -5.50 6.22 11.72
N THR A 200 -5.87 7.00 12.73
CA THR A 200 -4.94 7.70 13.63
C THR A 200 -4.28 6.72 14.61
N SER A 201 -3.31 7.22 15.39
CA SER A 201 -2.68 6.46 16.48
C SER A 201 -3.64 6.14 17.63
N THR A 202 -4.66 6.98 17.83
CA THR A 202 -5.74 6.79 18.82
C THR A 202 -6.78 5.76 18.35
N GLY A 203 -6.83 5.47 17.05
CA GLY A 203 -7.76 4.51 16.45
C GLY A 203 -8.99 5.13 15.80
N GLU A 204 -8.99 6.45 15.57
CA GLU A 204 -10.03 7.13 14.80
C GLU A 204 -9.84 6.83 13.31
N PHE A 205 -10.93 6.47 12.62
CA PHE A 205 -10.92 6.17 11.20
C PHE A 205 -10.96 7.46 10.38
N ILE A 206 -10.10 7.53 9.36
CA ILE A 206 -9.95 8.69 8.50
C ILE A 206 -10.60 8.39 7.16
N TYR A 207 -11.62 9.17 6.83
CA TYR A 207 -12.29 9.17 5.54
C TYR A 207 -11.91 10.44 4.79
N VAL A 208 -11.59 10.30 3.51
CA VAL A 208 -11.22 11.45 2.68
C VAL A 208 -12.14 11.54 1.48
N SER A 209 -12.77 12.71 1.32
CA SER A 209 -13.53 13.11 0.15
C SER A 209 -12.74 14.13 -0.67
N GLY A 210 -12.93 14.12 -1.97
CA GLY A 210 -12.23 15.02 -2.90
C GLY A 210 -12.72 14.83 -4.33
N LYS A 211 -14.02 15.06 -4.55
CA LYS A 211 -14.63 14.89 -5.87
C LYS A 211 -14.03 15.92 -6.84
N HIS A 212 -13.43 15.46 -7.94
CA HIS A 212 -12.69 16.31 -8.88
C HIS A 212 -11.62 17.20 -8.21
N PHE A 213 -11.11 16.77 -7.04
CA PHE A 213 -10.17 17.54 -6.22
C PHE A 213 -10.67 18.93 -5.80
N LYS A 214 -11.97 19.20 -5.94
CA LYS A 214 -12.63 20.36 -5.32
C LYS A 214 -13.16 19.94 -3.96
N ASP A 215 -13.13 20.86 -3.00
CA ASP A 215 -13.68 20.68 -1.64
C ASP A 215 -13.13 19.44 -0.90
N ILE A 216 -11.81 19.22 -0.99
CA ILE A 216 -11.14 18.13 -0.27
C ILE A 216 -11.47 18.25 1.22
N SER A 217 -12.04 17.19 1.79
CA SER A 217 -12.47 17.15 3.18
C SER A 217 -12.04 15.84 3.80
N ALA A 218 -11.49 15.92 5.01
CA ALA A 218 -11.19 14.77 5.84
C ALA A 218 -12.22 14.65 6.96
N PHE A 219 -12.67 13.43 7.23
CA PHE A 219 -13.56 13.12 8.34
C PHE A 219 -12.87 12.12 9.25
N TYR A 220 -12.94 12.37 10.55
CA TYR A 220 -12.39 11.52 11.59
C TYR A 220 -13.56 10.91 12.35
N TYR A 221 -13.65 9.60 12.33
CA TYR A 221 -14.67 8.85 13.03
C TYR A 221 -14.05 8.11 14.21
N ASP A 222 -14.48 8.45 15.42
CA ASP A 222 -14.13 7.72 16.64
C ASP A 222 -15.17 6.60 16.86
N PRO A 223 -14.82 5.32 16.69
CA PRO A 223 -15.77 4.22 16.87
C PRO A 223 -16.15 3.98 18.34
N VAL A 224 -15.33 4.43 19.30
CA VAL A 224 -15.58 4.28 20.73
C VAL A 224 -16.55 5.35 21.21
N ARG A 225 -16.26 6.62 20.86
CA ARG A 225 -17.11 7.76 21.22
C ARG A 225 -18.31 7.93 20.30
N LYS A 226 -18.29 7.27 19.14
CA LYS A 226 -19.28 7.40 18.05
C LYS A 226 -19.43 8.83 17.57
N THR A 227 -18.32 9.57 17.54
CA THR A 227 -18.29 10.98 17.10
C THR A 227 -17.64 11.11 15.74
N ILE A 228 -18.14 12.04 14.93
CA ILE A 228 -17.51 12.44 13.67
C ILE A 228 -17.04 13.88 13.80
N THR A 229 -15.78 14.13 13.44
CA THR A 229 -15.27 15.48 13.22
C THR A 229 -14.85 15.62 11.76
N SER A 230 -14.98 16.83 11.21
CA SER A 230 -14.59 17.10 9.82
C SER A 230 -13.63 18.28 9.75
N VAL A 231 -12.69 18.18 8.82
CA VAL A 231 -11.70 19.20 8.52
C VAL A 231 -11.72 19.43 7.01
N LYS A 232 -11.99 20.66 6.59
CA LYS A 232 -11.86 21.04 5.18
C LYS A 232 -10.38 21.30 4.87
N GLY A 233 -9.90 20.69 3.79
CA GLY A 233 -8.57 20.94 3.24
C GLY A 233 -8.49 22.29 2.52
N LEU A 234 -7.27 22.69 2.15
CA LEU A 234 -7.03 23.91 1.37
C LEU A 234 -7.64 23.82 -0.03
N TYR A 235 -7.96 24.98 -0.62
CA TYR A 235 -8.45 25.07 -1.99
C TYR A 235 -7.40 24.49 -2.95
N TYR A 236 -7.74 23.38 -3.61
CA TYR A 236 -6.85 22.67 -4.54
C TYR A 236 -6.30 23.55 -5.66
N GLU A 237 -7.02 24.60 -6.07
CA GLU A 237 -6.53 25.54 -7.08
C GLU A 237 -5.26 26.28 -6.64
N GLU A 238 -5.17 26.71 -5.38
CA GLU A 238 -3.96 27.34 -4.84
C GLU A 238 -2.78 26.35 -4.84
N PHE A 239 -3.04 25.08 -4.50
CA PHE A 239 -2.03 24.01 -4.59
C PHE A 239 -1.60 23.77 -6.04
N ARG A 240 -2.54 23.58 -6.97
CA ARG A 240 -2.27 23.34 -8.39
C ARG A 240 -1.43 24.45 -9.03
N CYS A 241 -1.77 25.71 -8.78
CA CYS A 241 -1.04 26.88 -9.29
C CYS A 241 0.40 26.94 -8.77
N CYS A 242 0.66 26.51 -7.54
CA CYS A 242 2.00 26.54 -6.96
C CYS A 242 2.94 25.42 -7.47
N TYR A 243 2.41 24.34 -8.05
CA TYR A 243 3.19 23.13 -8.35
C TYR A 243 3.15 22.67 -9.81
N GLY A 244 2.56 23.45 -10.72
CA GLY A 244 2.74 23.27 -12.18
C GLY A 244 2.30 21.90 -12.70
N PHE A 245 1.24 21.32 -12.14
CA PHE A 245 0.71 20.05 -12.65
C PHE A 245 0.13 20.25 -14.07
N SER A 246 0.37 19.28 -14.95
CA SER A 246 -0.23 19.25 -16.29
C SER A 246 -1.75 19.34 -16.20
N ASN A 247 -2.41 19.78 -17.28
CA ASN A 247 -3.87 19.84 -17.38
C ASN A 247 -4.57 18.47 -17.35
N ASP A 248 -3.85 17.39 -17.05
CA ASP A 248 -4.40 16.05 -16.95
C ASP A 248 -5.20 15.91 -15.65
N GLU A 249 -6.35 15.24 -15.72
CA GLU A 249 -7.13 14.92 -14.54
C GLU A 249 -6.31 14.05 -13.58
N MET A 250 -5.99 14.58 -12.39
CA MET A 250 -5.48 13.76 -11.31
C MET A 250 -6.50 12.65 -11.01
N ALA A 251 -6.06 11.39 -10.95
CA ALA A 251 -6.96 10.25 -10.81
C ALA A 251 -7.12 9.74 -9.36
N CYS A 252 -6.26 10.16 -8.42
CA CYS A 252 -6.24 9.57 -7.08
C CYS A 252 -5.73 10.50 -5.97
N LEU A 253 -6.55 10.71 -4.94
CA LEU A 253 -6.13 11.31 -3.66
C LEU A 253 -5.66 10.18 -2.73
N ARG A 254 -4.41 10.27 -2.23
CA ARG A 254 -3.86 9.35 -1.23
C ARG A 254 -3.65 10.12 0.06
N SER A 255 -4.16 9.60 1.18
CA SER A 255 -3.81 10.13 2.50
C SER A 255 -2.82 9.20 3.20
N TYR A 256 -1.91 9.81 3.94
CA TYR A 256 -0.90 9.14 4.74
C TYR A 256 -1.14 9.55 6.19
N PRO A 257 -1.92 8.76 6.95
CA PRO A 257 -2.29 9.13 8.30
C PRO A 257 -1.11 8.94 9.23
N ASN A 258 -0.74 10.02 9.92
CA ASN A 258 0.55 10.18 10.61
C ASN A 258 1.73 10.11 9.61
N HIS A 259 2.77 10.91 9.85
CA HIS A 259 4.01 10.80 9.08
C HIS A 259 4.55 9.37 9.24
N ILE A 260 4.25 8.52 8.26
CA ILE A 260 4.65 7.10 8.26
C ILE A 260 6.19 6.97 8.22
N GLU A 261 6.91 8.03 7.84
CA GLU A 261 8.34 8.16 8.05
C GLU A 261 8.67 9.63 8.40
N SER A 262 9.52 9.81 9.41
CA SER A 262 10.36 11.01 9.48
C SER A 262 11.20 10.99 8.20
N LEU A 263 10.80 11.77 7.20
CA LEU A 263 11.70 12.09 6.10
C LEU A 263 12.81 12.94 6.74
N MET A 264 13.83 12.27 7.28
CA MET A 264 15.08 12.92 7.63
C MET A 264 15.52 13.69 6.38
N SER A 265 15.90 14.96 6.59
CA SER A 265 16.31 15.81 5.48
C SER A 265 17.42 15.10 4.68
N LEU A 266 17.21 14.98 3.38
CA LEU A 266 18.15 14.35 2.45
C LEU A 266 19.51 15.07 2.40
N ARG A 267 19.60 16.28 2.96
CA ARG A 267 20.83 17.07 3.16
C ARG A 267 21.96 16.36 3.91
N ASN A 268 21.64 15.38 4.74
CA ASN A 268 22.66 14.69 5.54
C ASN A 268 23.17 13.41 4.85
N ILE A 269 22.65 13.07 3.66
CA ILE A 269 22.92 11.81 2.95
C ILE A 269 23.55 12.07 1.56
N MET A 270 23.36 13.27 0.99
CA MET A 270 24.15 13.80 -0.12
C MET A 270 25.34 14.63 0.41
#